data_AF-A0A392NCS6-F1
#
_entry.id   AF-A0A392NCS6-F1
#
_cell.length_a   1.000
_cell.length_b   1.000
_cell.length_c   1.000
_cell.angle_alpha   90.00
_cell.angle_beta   90.00
_cell.angle_gamma   90.00
#
_symmetry.space_group_name_H-M   'P 1'
#
loop_
_entity.id
_entity.type
_entity.pdbx_description
1 polymer ?
#
loop_
_entity_poly.entity_id
_entity_poly.type
_entity_poly.pdbx_seq_one_letter_code
_entity_poly.pdbx_strand_id
1 'polypeptide(L)'
;MLRNHFLSNNHRFNYGVTFLLLHDGDLLVHDTFYLLSNDRFENRVKLDLPPPIQEVDSSVYILSSTSINGIICLGQDTSRGMVTIFRAVLWNPATAEYMVIPPSPDEDVPPYRDPFFVFGGFGYDHVRDDYKLIRYISFVDVTDEDEDVPWEDRSYDPLLEIYSLRNNSWRILEIDMRDIAHCGYDQPQQ
;
A
#
# COMPACT_ATOMS: atom_id res chain seq x y z
N MET A 1 0.28 1.41 25.97
CA MET A 1 -1.15 1.39 25.64
C MET A 1 -1.32 1.90 24.21
N LEU A 2 -1.26 1.01 23.22
CA LEU A 2 -1.45 1.35 21.82
C LEU A 2 -2.95 1.33 21.48
N ARG A 3 -3.48 2.45 21.01
CA ARG A 3 -4.80 2.50 20.38
C ARG A 3 -4.67 1.99 18.95
N ASN A 4 -4.98 0.72 18.77
CA ASN A 4 -5.08 0.07 17.47
C ASN A 4 -6.52 0.26 16.94
N HIS A 5 -6.66 0.59 15.65
CA HIS A 5 -7.88 0.54 14.82
C HIS A 5 -8.86 1.73 14.85
N PHE A 6 -8.54 2.90 14.28
CA PHE A 6 -9.59 3.94 14.14
C PHE A 6 -9.41 4.86 12.91
N LEU A 7 -10.43 4.91 12.04
CA LEU A 7 -10.81 6.14 11.34
C LEU A 7 -11.25 7.15 12.40
N SER A 8 -10.31 7.86 13.05
CA SER A 8 -10.64 8.95 13.96
C SER A 8 -10.65 10.26 13.19
N ASN A 9 -11.83 10.87 13.05
CA ASN A 9 -11.94 12.24 12.56
C ASN A 9 -11.39 13.19 13.63
N ASN A 10 -10.18 13.70 13.43
CA ASN A 10 -9.45 14.46 14.45
C ASN A 10 -9.82 15.95 14.38
N HIS A 11 -11.10 16.26 14.59
CA HIS A 11 -11.52 17.60 15.00
C HIS A 11 -11.63 17.62 16.52
N ARG A 12 -10.76 18.43 17.15
CA ARG A 12 -10.44 18.55 18.59
C ARG A 12 -11.60 18.65 19.59
N PHE A 13 -12.87 18.53 19.19
CA PHE A 13 -14.04 18.71 20.06
C PHE A 13 -15.20 17.74 19.86
N ASN A 14 -15.06 16.65 19.10
CA ASN A 14 -16.11 15.63 19.05
C ASN A 14 -15.63 14.30 19.65
N TYR A 15 -16.47 13.74 20.54
CA TYR A 15 -16.36 12.37 21.03
C TYR A 15 -16.00 11.46 19.86
N GLY A 16 -14.83 10.81 19.94
CA GLY A 16 -14.27 10.06 18.82
C GLY A 16 -15.22 8.94 18.40
N VAL A 17 -15.98 9.16 17.33
CA VAL A 17 -16.81 8.12 16.74
C VAL A 17 -15.87 7.10 16.12
N THR A 18 -16.01 5.85 16.56
CA THR A 18 -15.26 4.72 16.02
C THR A 18 -16.00 4.18 14.82
N PHE A 19 -15.27 3.91 13.75
CA PHE A 19 -15.79 3.19 12.60
C PHE A 19 -14.95 1.96 12.32
N LEU A 20 -15.60 0.86 11.94
CA LEU A 20 -14.94 -0.32 11.39
C LEU A 20 -15.17 -0.35 9.88
N LEU A 21 -14.09 -0.59 9.14
CA LEU A 21 -14.18 -0.87 7.71
C LEU A 21 -14.23 -2.39 7.54
N LEU A 22 -15.35 -2.89 7.03
CA LEU A 22 -15.50 -4.29 6.65
C LEU A 22 -15.28 -4.41 5.15
N HIS A 23 -14.31 -5.23 4.77
CA HIS A 23 -14.11 -5.68 3.40
C HIS A 23 -14.80 -7.04 3.25
N ASP A 24 -15.74 -7.11 2.33
CA ASP A 24 -16.49 -8.30 1.96
C ASP A 24 -16.19 -8.59 0.48
N GLY A 25 -15.31 -9.55 0.25
CA GLY A 25 -14.89 -9.99 -1.08
C GLY A 25 -15.18 -11.48 -1.24
N ASP A 26 -15.90 -11.83 -2.30
CA ASP A 26 -16.11 -13.22 -2.71
C ASP A 26 -15.31 -13.43 -4.00
N LEU A 27 -14.71 -14.62 -4.20
CA LEU A 27 -13.80 -14.88 -5.34
C LEU A 27 -14.46 -14.68 -6.73
N LEU A 28 -15.78 -14.46 -6.76
CA LEU A 28 -16.60 -14.28 -7.95
C LEU A 28 -17.38 -12.94 -7.97
N VAL A 29 -17.32 -12.14 -6.90
CA VAL A 29 -18.15 -10.93 -6.72
C VAL A 29 -17.27 -9.76 -6.31
N HIS A 30 -17.47 -8.61 -6.96
CA HIS A 30 -16.79 -7.34 -6.68
C HIS A 30 -16.59 -7.05 -5.19
N ASP A 31 -15.39 -6.60 -4.84
CA ASP A 31 -15.06 -6.17 -3.49
C ASP A 31 -16.03 -5.09 -3.00
N THR A 32 -16.69 -5.38 -1.88
CA THR A 32 -17.62 -4.44 -1.25
C THR A 32 -17.07 -3.98 0.09
N PHE A 33 -17.16 -2.68 0.34
CA PHE A 33 -16.68 -2.06 1.58
C PHE A 33 -17.86 -1.48 2.36
N TYR A 34 -17.88 -1.74 3.67
CA TYR A 34 -18.88 -1.19 4.58
C TYR A 34 -18.24 -0.41 5.72
N LEU A 35 -18.78 0.77 5.99
CA LEU A 35 -18.51 1.52 7.20
C LEU A 35 -19.51 1.11 8.28
N LEU A 36 -19.01 0.49 9.34
CA LEU A 36 -19.80 0.12 10.50
C LEU A 36 -19.64 1.17 11.60
N SER A 37 -20.75 1.58 12.23
CA SER A 37 -20.76 2.59 13.29
C SER A 37 -21.72 2.20 14.42
N ASN A 38 -21.74 2.99 15.50
CA ASN A 38 -22.44 2.74 16.77
C ASN A 38 -21.75 1.70 17.67
N ASP A 39 -22.17 1.63 18.94
CA ASP A 39 -21.54 0.78 19.97
C ASP A 39 -21.61 -0.73 19.66
N ARG A 40 -22.53 -1.15 18.80
CA ARG A 40 -22.77 -2.54 18.40
C ARG A 40 -22.41 -2.83 16.94
N PHE A 41 -21.92 -1.84 16.19
CA PHE A 41 -21.61 -1.93 14.76
C PHE A 41 -22.78 -2.41 13.88
N GLU A 42 -24.01 -2.11 14.31
CA GLU A 42 -25.24 -2.51 13.60
C GLU A 42 -25.52 -1.58 12.41
N ASN A 43 -25.13 -0.31 12.51
CA ASN A 43 -25.28 0.63 11.42
C ASN A 43 -24.22 0.34 10.36
N ARG A 44 -24.66 -0.09 9.18
CA ARG A 44 -23.79 -0.41 8.04
C ARG A 44 -24.08 0.54 6.89
N VAL A 45 -23.06 1.25 6.44
CA VAL A 45 -23.13 2.09 5.24
C VAL A 45 -22.24 1.47 4.19
N LYS A 46 -22.80 1.09 3.03
CA LYS A 46 -22.00 0.66 1.89
C LYS A 46 -21.21 1.85 1.37
N LEU A 47 -19.93 1.65 1.10
CA LEU A 47 -19.06 2.65 0.52
C LEU A 47 -18.90 2.40 -0.98
N ASP A 48 -18.90 3.49 -1.74
CA ASP A 48 -18.58 3.47 -3.15
C ASP A 48 -17.07 3.62 -3.33
N LEU A 49 -16.45 2.64 -4.01
CA LEU A 49 -15.02 2.65 -4.29
C LEU A 49 -14.65 3.83 -5.22
N PRO A 50 -13.46 4.43 -5.05
CA PRO A 50 -13.03 5.52 -5.90
C PRO A 50 -12.89 5.01 -7.36
N PRO A 51 -13.22 5.85 -8.37
CA PRO A 51 -13.19 5.47 -9.79
C PRO A 51 -11.92 4.74 -10.30
N PRO A 52 -10.70 5.09 -9.84
CA PRO A 52 -9.49 4.39 -10.27
C PRO A 52 -9.41 2.90 -9.86
N ILE A 53 -10.28 2.47 -8.95
CA ILE A 53 -10.37 1.10 -8.41
C ILE A 53 -11.68 0.47 -8.90
N GLN A 54 -11.79 0.24 -10.21
CA GLN A 54 -12.98 -0.33 -10.83
C GLN A 54 -12.65 -1.33 -11.96
N GLU A 55 -11.40 -1.79 -12.05
CA GLU A 55 -11.06 -2.88 -12.98
C GLU A 55 -11.77 -4.17 -12.53
N VAL A 56 -12.55 -4.75 -13.45
CA VAL A 56 -13.61 -5.74 -13.20
C VAL A 56 -13.06 -7.10 -12.70
N ASP A 57 -11.78 -7.37 -12.90
CA ASP A 57 -11.14 -8.68 -12.62
C ASP A 57 -9.99 -8.61 -11.60
N SER A 58 -9.84 -7.49 -10.88
CA SER A 58 -8.72 -7.29 -9.94
C SER A 58 -9.20 -7.04 -8.52
N SER A 59 -8.74 -7.88 -7.59
CA SER A 59 -9.01 -7.74 -6.16
C SER A 59 -8.42 -6.44 -5.60
N VAL A 60 -9.17 -5.82 -4.70
CA VAL A 60 -8.84 -4.60 -3.98
C VAL A 60 -8.42 -4.95 -2.57
N TYR A 61 -7.29 -4.41 -2.16
CA TYR A 61 -6.70 -4.65 -0.84
C TYR A 61 -6.66 -3.36 -0.03
N ILE A 62 -6.93 -3.46 1.28
CA ILE A 62 -6.58 -2.40 2.22
C ILE A 62 -5.12 -2.63 2.61
N LEU A 63 -4.25 -1.69 2.24
CA LEU A 63 -2.81 -1.85 2.40
C LEU A 63 -2.33 -1.59 3.83
N SER A 64 -3.04 -0.75 4.58
CA SER A 64 -2.72 -0.44 5.97
C SER A 64 -3.85 -0.83 6.91
N SER A 65 -3.51 -1.45 8.04
CA SER A 65 -4.45 -1.80 9.11
C SER A 65 -5.08 -0.58 9.80
N THR A 66 -4.61 0.63 9.51
CA THR A 66 -5.10 1.87 10.09
C THR A 66 -5.25 2.94 9.03
N SER A 67 -6.29 3.75 9.15
CA SER A 67 -6.37 5.01 8.44
C SER A 67 -5.52 6.09 9.08
N ILE A 68 -5.09 7.07 8.30
CA ILE A 68 -4.32 8.20 8.77
C ILE A 68 -5.12 9.47 8.43
N ASN A 69 -5.56 10.20 9.46
CA ASN A 69 -6.43 11.38 9.31
C ASN A 69 -7.71 11.11 8.47
N GLY A 70 -8.30 9.92 8.60
CA GLY A 70 -9.45 9.52 7.79
C GLY A 70 -9.10 8.94 6.42
N ILE A 71 -7.82 8.97 6.01
CA ILE A 71 -7.35 8.48 4.72
C ILE A 71 -6.94 7.02 4.83
N ILE A 72 -7.40 6.22 3.88
CA ILE A 72 -7.12 4.80 3.72
C ILE A 72 -6.24 4.63 2.49
N CYS A 73 -5.26 3.74 2.58
CA CYS A 73 -4.44 3.35 1.44
C CYS A 73 -4.98 2.04 0.89
N LEU A 74 -5.49 2.09 -0.34
CA LEU A 74 -6.01 0.95 -1.08
C LEU A 74 -5.01 0.52 -2.15
N GLY A 75 -4.94 -0.77 -2.44
CA GLY A 75 -4.12 -1.37 -3.47
C GLY A 75 -4.97 -2.18 -4.44
N GLN A 76 -4.58 -2.20 -5.70
CA GLN A 76 -5.16 -3.07 -6.71
C GLN A 76 -4.04 -3.54 -7.64
N ASP A 77 -3.94 -4.85 -7.81
CA ASP A 77 -3.03 -5.44 -8.79
C ASP A 77 -3.67 -5.35 -10.18
N THR A 78 -2.92 -4.84 -11.14
CA THR A 78 -3.34 -4.71 -12.54
C THR A 78 -2.30 -5.38 -13.42
N SER A 79 -2.67 -5.80 -14.63
CA SER A 79 -1.71 -6.36 -15.59
C SER A 79 -1.49 -5.41 -16.76
N ARG A 80 -0.24 -5.26 -17.18
CA ARG A 80 0.13 -4.63 -18.46
C ARG A 80 0.92 -5.65 -19.28
N GLY A 81 0.21 -6.41 -20.11
CA GLY A 81 0.80 -7.55 -20.82
C GLY A 81 1.10 -8.68 -19.81
N MET A 82 2.37 -9.09 -19.73
CA MET A 82 2.83 -10.12 -18.78
C MET A 82 3.25 -9.53 -17.41
N VAL A 83 3.34 -8.21 -17.28
CA VAL A 83 3.84 -7.55 -16.07
C VAL A 83 2.69 -7.21 -15.12
N THR A 84 2.81 -7.64 -13.86
CA THR A 84 1.92 -7.21 -12.77
C THR A 84 2.35 -5.84 -12.25
N ILE A 85 1.46 -4.87 -12.36
CA ILE A 85 1.64 -3.51 -11.84
C ILE A 85 0.77 -3.34 -10.60
N PHE A 86 1.36 -2.81 -9.54
CA PHE A 86 0.66 -2.45 -8.32
C PHE A 86 0.18 -1.00 -8.37
N ARG A 87 -1.14 -0.78 -8.35
CA ARG A 87 -1.74 0.56 -8.23
C ARG A 87 -2.11 0.83 -6.78
N ALA A 88 -1.65 1.94 -6.23
CA ALA A 88 -2.06 2.41 -4.91
C ALA A 88 -2.90 3.69 -5.02
N VAL A 89 -3.92 3.79 -4.16
CA VAL A 89 -4.81 4.95 -4.08
C VAL A 89 -4.97 5.36 -2.63
N LEU A 90 -4.79 6.64 -2.35
CA LEU A 90 -5.18 7.24 -1.07
C LEU A 90 -6.62 7.69 -1.19
N TRP A 91 -7.48 7.28 -0.27
CA TRP A 91 -8.90 7.56 -0.33
C TRP A 91 -9.44 7.99 1.02
N ASN A 92 -10.22 9.06 1.04
CA ASN A 92 -10.99 9.49 2.20
C ASN A 92 -12.46 9.12 1.99
N PRO A 93 -12.98 8.07 2.67
CA PRO A 93 -14.37 7.65 2.50
C PRO A 93 -15.39 8.70 2.96
N ALA A 94 -15.00 9.60 3.86
CA ALA A 94 -15.92 10.61 4.40
C ALA A 94 -16.13 11.79 3.44
N THR A 95 -15.14 12.10 2.59
CA THR A 95 -15.22 13.20 1.61
C THR A 95 -15.35 12.70 0.17
N ALA A 96 -15.20 11.39 -0.05
CA ALA A 96 -15.06 10.75 -1.36
C ALA A 96 -13.87 11.26 -2.19
N GLU A 97 -12.96 12.04 -1.59
CA GLU A 97 -11.73 12.48 -2.23
C GLU A 97 -10.74 11.32 -2.31
N TYR A 98 -10.01 11.27 -3.42
CA TYR A 98 -8.98 10.27 -3.64
C TYR A 98 -7.79 10.86 -4.41
N MET A 99 -6.65 10.21 -4.25
CA MET A 99 -5.43 10.49 -5.00
C MET A 99 -4.78 9.19 -5.43
N VAL A 100 -4.54 9.05 -6.74
CA VAL A 100 -3.81 7.92 -7.30
C VAL A 100 -2.33 8.17 -7.12
N ILE A 101 -1.63 7.18 -6.56
CA ILE A 101 -0.17 7.22 -6.49
C ILE A 101 0.36 6.91 -7.90
N PRO A 102 1.20 7.80 -8.49
CA PRO A 102 1.76 7.54 -9.80
C PRO A 102 2.69 6.30 -9.75
N PRO A 103 2.89 5.60 -10.88
CA PRO A 103 3.95 4.60 -10.95
C PRO A 103 5.31 5.24 -10.64
N SER A 104 6.22 4.46 -10.06
CA SER A 104 7.63 4.88 -10.00
C SER A 104 8.20 4.92 -11.42
N PRO A 105 9.08 5.88 -11.75
CA PRO A 105 9.76 5.89 -13.03
C PRO A 105 10.47 4.56 -13.29
N ASP A 106 10.37 4.05 -14.52
CA ASP A 106 11.01 2.79 -14.94
C ASP A 106 12.55 2.87 -14.95
N GLU A 107 13.14 4.04 -14.64
CA GLU A 107 14.59 4.31 -14.75
C GLU A 107 15.44 3.40 -13.86
N ASP A 108 14.88 2.90 -12.75
CA ASP A 108 15.59 2.07 -11.78
C ASP A 108 15.36 0.55 -11.99
N VAL A 109 14.56 0.16 -13.00
CA VAL A 109 14.30 -1.25 -13.33
C VAL A 109 15.27 -1.71 -14.42
N PRO A 110 16.07 -2.77 -14.20
CA PRO A 110 16.94 -3.32 -15.22
C PRO A 110 16.15 -3.73 -16.48
N PRO A 111 16.66 -3.47 -17.70
CA PRO A 111 15.89 -3.64 -18.94
C PRO A 111 15.54 -5.10 -19.28
N TYR A 112 16.15 -6.08 -18.61
CA TYR A 112 15.97 -7.52 -18.81
C TYR A 112 15.25 -8.18 -17.64
N ARG A 113 14.54 -7.42 -16.79
CA ARG A 113 13.82 -7.95 -15.63
C ARG A 113 12.43 -7.38 -15.48
N ASP A 114 11.51 -8.24 -15.07
CA ASP A 114 10.17 -7.82 -14.67
C ASP A 114 10.15 -7.50 -13.17
N PRO A 115 9.79 -6.26 -12.79
CA PRO A 115 9.68 -5.88 -11.40
C PRO A 115 8.39 -6.41 -10.79
N PHE A 116 8.47 -6.83 -9.53
CA PHE A 116 7.34 -7.17 -8.68
C PHE A 116 7.33 -6.24 -7.47
N PHE A 117 6.19 -5.58 -7.26
CA PHE A 117 6.05 -4.55 -6.22
C PHE A 117 5.29 -5.10 -5.02
N VAL A 118 5.87 -4.98 -3.84
CA VAL A 118 5.24 -5.40 -2.58
C VAL A 118 5.03 -4.18 -1.69
N PHE A 119 3.80 -3.98 -1.22
CA PHE A 119 3.52 -2.92 -0.27
C PHE A 119 4.34 -3.09 1.03
N GLY A 120 5.00 -2.02 1.47
CA GLY A 120 5.84 -2.02 2.67
C GLY A 120 5.28 -1.19 3.82
N GLY A 121 4.55 -0.11 3.53
CA GLY A 121 3.93 0.71 4.57
C GLY A 121 3.31 2.00 4.06
N PHE A 122 2.43 2.58 4.88
CA PHE A 122 1.82 3.89 4.63
C PHE A 122 1.85 4.70 5.92
N GLY A 123 2.25 5.97 5.83
CA GLY A 123 2.52 6.82 6.99
C GLY A 123 2.29 8.29 6.71
N TYR A 124 2.24 9.09 7.78
CA TYR A 124 2.18 10.55 7.72
C TYR A 124 3.33 11.15 8.54
N ASP A 125 4.20 11.88 7.85
CA ASP A 125 5.27 12.69 8.42
C ASP A 125 4.67 14.03 8.88
N HIS A 126 4.27 14.09 10.15
CA HIS A 126 3.68 15.30 10.75
C HIS A 126 4.62 16.51 10.79
N VAL A 127 5.94 16.29 10.70
CA VAL A 127 6.93 17.40 10.68
C VAL A 127 6.95 18.05 9.30
N ARG A 128 6.84 17.24 8.25
CA ARG A 128 6.87 17.71 6.85
C ARG A 128 5.50 17.90 6.22
N ASP A 129 4.44 17.57 6.97
CA ASP A 129 3.06 17.52 6.50
C ASP A 129 2.95 16.71 5.20
N ASP A 130 3.42 15.46 5.25
CA ASP A 130 3.60 14.65 4.05
C ASP A 130 3.17 13.21 4.27
N TYR A 131 2.30 12.71 3.40
CA TYR A 131 1.97 11.29 3.36
C TYR A 131 3.04 10.55 2.58
N LYS A 132 3.44 9.40 3.12
CA LYS A 132 4.50 8.59 2.54
C LYS A 132 4.00 7.17 2.36
N LEU A 133 4.36 6.58 1.23
CA LEU A 133 4.11 5.18 0.93
C LEU A 133 5.44 4.51 0.68
N ILE A 134 5.69 3.40 1.36
CA ILE A 134 6.89 2.57 1.21
C ILE A 134 6.48 1.30 0.50
N ARG A 135 7.29 0.85 -0.45
CA ARG A 135 7.15 -0.44 -1.11
C ARG A 135 8.51 -1.05 -1.40
N TYR A 136 8.52 -2.36 -1.55
CA TYR A 136 9.67 -3.12 -2.01
C TYR A 136 9.53 -3.38 -3.51
N ILE A 137 10.64 -3.27 -4.24
CA ILE A 137 10.78 -3.80 -5.58
C ILE A 137 11.62 -5.07 -5.47
N SER A 138 11.03 -6.20 -5.85
CA SER A 138 11.75 -7.43 -6.12
C SER A 138 11.79 -7.63 -7.63
N PHE A 139 12.75 -8.42 -8.11
CA PHE A 139 12.84 -8.74 -9.52
C PHE A 139 12.64 -10.24 -9.72
N VAL A 140 11.84 -10.60 -10.72
CA VAL A 140 11.73 -12.00 -11.16
C VAL A 140 12.72 -12.20 -12.31
N ASP A 141 13.35 -13.37 -12.36
CA ASP A 141 14.21 -13.73 -13.49
C ASP A 141 13.34 -13.87 -14.74
N VAL A 142 13.71 -13.18 -15.81
CA VAL A 142 13.08 -13.41 -17.12
C VAL A 142 13.60 -14.75 -17.61
N THR A 143 12.67 -15.70 -17.79
CA THR A 143 12.95 -17.09 -18.16
C THR A 143 13.38 -17.26 -19.62
N ASP A 144 13.86 -16.22 -20.28
CA ASP A 144 14.47 -16.39 -21.59
C ASP A 144 15.83 -17.05 -21.34
N GLU A 145 15.81 -18.39 -21.34
CA GLU A 145 16.94 -19.32 -21.13
C GLU A 145 18.12 -19.10 -22.11
N ASP A 146 18.05 -18.08 -22.97
CA ASP A 146 18.95 -17.79 -24.08
C ASP A 146 19.94 -16.63 -23.82
N GLU A 147 19.86 -15.91 -22.68
CA GLU A 147 20.89 -14.93 -22.32
C GLU A 147 21.89 -15.52 -21.32
N ASP A 148 23.17 -15.56 -21.71
CA ASP A 148 24.33 -15.88 -20.86
C ASP A 148 24.53 -14.80 -19.78
N VAL A 149 23.54 -14.56 -18.93
CA VAL A 149 23.62 -13.60 -17.82
C VAL A 149 24.53 -14.19 -16.74
N PRO A 150 25.66 -13.53 -16.41
CA PRO A 150 26.58 -13.96 -15.36
C PRO A 150 25.85 -14.21 -14.05
N TRP A 151 26.27 -15.22 -13.27
CA TRP A 151 25.64 -15.56 -11.98
C TRP A 151 25.59 -14.37 -11.01
N GLU A 152 26.57 -13.47 -11.08
CA GLU A 152 26.65 -12.25 -10.28
C GLU A 152 25.52 -11.25 -10.60
N ASP A 153 25.00 -11.27 -11.83
CA ASP A 153 23.87 -10.46 -12.29
C ASP A 153 22.53 -11.21 -12.18
N ARG A 154 22.50 -12.41 -11.56
CA ARG A 154 21.27 -13.19 -11.36
C ARG A 154 20.54 -12.85 -10.06
N SER A 155 21.25 -12.38 -9.04
CA SER A 155 20.67 -12.04 -7.74
C SER A 155 20.72 -10.53 -7.52
N TYR A 156 19.59 -9.85 -7.64
CA TYR A 156 19.48 -8.44 -7.24
C TYR A 156 18.95 -8.33 -5.83
N ASP A 157 19.59 -7.46 -5.04
CA ASP A 157 19.03 -7.06 -3.77
C ASP A 157 17.70 -6.30 -4.01
N PRO A 158 16.64 -6.60 -3.24
CA PRO A 158 15.39 -5.89 -3.38
C PRO A 158 15.60 -4.41 -3.06
N LEU A 159 14.95 -3.53 -3.83
CA LEU A 159 15.02 -2.09 -3.61
C LEU A 159 13.89 -1.66 -2.67
N LEU A 160 14.17 -0.71 -1.80
CA LEU A 160 13.16 -0.05 -1.00
C LEU A 160 12.85 1.32 -1.60
N GLU A 161 11.61 1.55 -1.99
CA GLU A 161 11.17 2.84 -2.50
C GLU A 161 10.26 3.55 -1.52
N ILE A 162 10.35 4.88 -1.50
CA ILE A 162 9.42 5.73 -0.77
C ILE A 162 8.85 6.81 -1.68
N TYR A 163 7.53 6.88 -1.74
CA TYR A 163 6.78 7.96 -2.34
C TYR A 163 6.54 9.08 -1.33
N SER A 164 6.60 10.31 -1.81
CA SER A 164 6.18 11.52 -1.08
C SER A 164 5.00 12.16 -1.80
N LEU A 165 3.87 12.29 -1.11
CA LEU A 165 2.68 12.96 -1.63
C LEU A 165 2.96 14.44 -1.93
N ARG A 166 3.66 15.10 -1.00
CA ARG A 166 4.00 16.52 -1.07
C ARG A 166 4.80 16.86 -2.32
N ASN A 167 5.75 16.01 -2.69
CA ASN A 167 6.63 16.23 -3.83
C ASN A 167 6.15 15.52 -5.09
N ASN A 168 5.13 14.67 -4.97
CA ASN A 168 4.65 13.77 -6.01
C ASN A 168 5.78 13.00 -6.69
N SER A 169 6.70 12.45 -5.90
CA SER A 169 7.91 11.83 -6.39
C SER A 169 8.24 10.56 -5.62
N TRP A 170 8.79 9.59 -6.35
CA TRP A 170 9.45 8.42 -5.79
C TRP A 170 10.93 8.69 -5.57
N ARG A 171 11.51 7.97 -4.60
CA ARG A 171 12.96 7.87 -4.42
C ARG A 171 13.31 6.51 -3.82
N ILE A 172 14.45 5.99 -4.19
CA ILE A 172 15.04 4.81 -3.55
C ILE A 172 15.59 5.20 -2.17
N LEU A 173 15.39 4.33 -1.20
CA LEU A 173 16.01 4.37 0.11
C LEU A 173 17.21 3.43 0.12
N GLU A 174 18.40 4.00 0.26
CA GLU A 174 19.64 3.24 0.49
C GLU A 174 19.68 2.73 1.93
N ILE A 175 18.92 1.67 2.20
CA ILE A 175 18.94 0.95 3.49
C ILE A 175 19.45 -0.45 3.21
N ASP A 176 20.44 -0.89 3.99
CA ASP A 176 20.86 -2.29 3.94
C ASP A 176 19.69 -3.15 4.44
N MET A 177 19.13 -3.96 3.54
CA MET A 177 17.99 -4.84 3.86
C MET A 177 18.31 -5.81 5.01
N ARG A 178 19.58 -6.10 5.26
CA ARG A 178 20.03 -6.90 6.41
C ARG A 178 19.70 -6.20 7.73
N ASP A 179 19.78 -4.87 7.78
CA ASP A 179 19.47 -4.09 8.98
C ASP A 179 17.97 -4.14 9.33
N ILE A 180 17.09 -4.29 8.32
CA ILE A 180 15.64 -4.41 8.53
C ILE A 180 15.28 -5.82 9.05
N ALA A 181 15.92 -6.87 8.52
CA ALA A 181 15.67 -8.25 8.94
C ALA A 181 16.05 -8.52 10.41
N HIS A 182 17.04 -7.80 10.95
CA HIS A 182 17.46 -7.92 12.35
C HIS A 182 16.51 -7.23 13.35
N CYS A 183 15.61 -6.33 12.90
CA CYS A 183 14.64 -5.68 13.78
C CYS A 183 13.51 -6.60 14.28
N GLY A 184 13.41 -7.84 13.79
CA GLY A 184 12.39 -8.82 14.20
C GLY A 184 12.78 -9.72 15.37
N TYR A 185 14.04 -9.69 15.83
CA TYR A 185 14.58 -10.65 16.80
C TYR A 185 15.34 -10.01 17.96
N ASP A 186 14.87 -8.89 18.50
CA ASP A 186 15.23 -8.54 19.87
C ASP A 186 14.41 -9.44 20.82
N GLN A 187 14.94 -10.64 21.08
CA GLN A 187 14.47 -11.42 22.22
C GLN A 187 14.76 -10.65 23.51
N PRO A 188 13.80 -10.51 24.43
CA PRO A 188 14.09 -9.92 25.73
C PRO A 188 15.13 -10.80 26.44
N GLN A 189 16.28 -10.21 26.75
CA GLN A 189 17.27 -10.84 27.63
C GLN A 189 16.59 -11.15 28.97
N GLN A 190 16.61 -12.43 29.36
CA GLN A 190 16.25 -12.88 30.71
C GLN A 190 17.35 -12.51 31.71
#